data_AF-A0A2N0R0K0-F1
#
_entry.id   AF-A0A2N0R0K0-F1
#
_cell.length_a   1.000
_cell.length_b   1.000
_cell.length_c   1.000
_cell.angle_alpha   90.00
_cell.angle_beta   90.00
_cell.angle_gamma   90.00
#
_symmetry.space_group_name_H-M   'P 1'
#
loop_
_entity.id
_entity.type
_entity.pdbx_description
1 polymer ?
#
loop_
_entity_poly.entity_id
_entity_poly.type
_entity_poly.pdbx_seq_one_letter_code
_entity_poly.pdbx_strand_id
1 'polypeptide(L)'
;AHDIQLSLSICKGERPEIIENTPHCYVDLMKKCWNEDPLKRPSSKEALKIIENWIFHPYKVSEELKSNIMEFINAPIGHNNLAAKSHPKAYYTSCLHNFTSKMLNEILESESEDLNDCIIEDWGY
;
A
#
# COMPACT_ATOMS: atom_id res chain seq x y z
N ALA A 1 17.54 -4.65 8.84
CA ALA A 1 17.99 -3.29 9.17
C ALA A 1 16.85 -2.40 8.73
N HIS A 2 16.31 -1.61 9.66
CA HIS A 2 15.30 -0.61 9.31
C HIS A 2 16.06 0.51 8.61
N ASP A 3 15.82 0.64 7.31
CA ASP A 3 16.53 1.57 6.46
C ASP A 3 15.84 2.94 6.58
N ILE A 4 16.43 3.87 7.34
CA ILE A 4 15.95 5.25 7.47
C ILE A 4 15.76 5.87 6.07
N GLN A 5 16.62 5.51 5.11
CA GLN A 5 16.51 5.96 3.73
C GLN A 5 15.22 5.47 3.07
N LEU A 6 14.82 4.22 3.32
CA LEU A 6 13.55 3.68 2.83
C LEU A 6 12.36 4.41 3.48
N SER A 7 12.41 4.66 4.79
CA SER A 7 11.35 5.42 5.47
C SER A 7 11.19 6.83 4.89
N LEU A 8 12.30 7.55 4.69
CA LEU A 8 12.29 8.87 4.05
C LEU A 8 11.74 8.81 2.62
N SER A 9 12.12 7.79 1.85
CA SER A 9 11.65 7.64 0.47
C SER A 9 10.15 7.35 0.41
N ILE A 10 9.61 6.55 1.33
CA ILE A 10 8.16 6.32 1.48
C ILE A 10 7.42 7.62 1.84
N CYS A 11 7.98 8.44 2.73
CA CYS A 11 7.44 9.76 3.07
C CYS A 11 7.42 10.69 1.85
N LYS A 12 8.44 10.61 0.99
CA LYS A 12 8.50 11.34 -0.30
C LYS A 12 7.61 10.73 -1.40
N GLY A 13 6.79 9.75 -1.07
CA GLY A 13 5.82 9.17 -1.99
C GLY A 13 6.27 7.90 -2.71
N GLU A 14 7.42 7.30 -2.36
CA GLU A 14 7.82 6.00 -2.93
C GLU A 14 6.76 4.94 -2.62
N ARG A 15 6.32 4.20 -3.65
CA ARG A 15 5.35 3.10 -3.54
C ARG A 15 5.83 1.90 -4.36
N PRO A 16 5.40 0.68 -4.02
CA PRO A 16 5.69 -0.51 -4.81
C PRO A 16 5.32 -0.37 -6.28
N GLU A 17 6.16 -0.92 -7.14
CA GLU A 17 5.92 -1.02 -8.57
C GLU A 17 4.68 -1.88 -8.85
N ILE A 18 3.85 -1.43 -9.81
CA ILE A 18 2.69 -2.20 -10.26
C ILE A 18 3.15 -3.19 -11.33
N ILE A 19 2.97 -4.47 -11.05
CA ILE A 19 3.36 -5.55 -11.96
C ILE A 19 2.42 -5.52 -13.18
N GLU A 20 2.98 -5.69 -14.37
CA GLU A 20 2.21 -5.82 -15.61
C GLU A 20 1.14 -6.92 -15.48
N ASN A 21 -0.04 -6.69 -16.07
CA ASN A 21 -1.20 -7.59 -16.00
C ASN A 21 -1.87 -7.70 -14.63
N THR A 22 -1.48 -6.90 -13.63
CA THR A 22 -2.27 -6.77 -12.40
C THR A 22 -3.64 -6.16 -12.73
N PRO A 23 -4.77 -6.77 -12.32
CA PRO A 23 -6.11 -6.22 -12.53
C PRO A 23 -6.23 -4.78 -12.01
N HIS A 24 -6.84 -3.90 -12.80
CA HIS A 24 -6.93 -2.47 -12.50
C HIS A 24 -7.69 -2.22 -11.20
N CYS A 25 -8.79 -2.93 -10.97
CA CYS A 25 -9.55 -2.85 -9.73
C CYS A 25 -8.73 -3.21 -8.48
N TYR A 26 -7.75 -4.11 -8.61
CA TYR A 26 -6.81 -4.42 -7.53
C TYR A 26 -5.78 -3.30 -7.34
N VAL A 27 -5.23 -2.76 -8.43
CA VAL A 27 -4.31 -1.61 -8.39
C VAL A 27 -4.97 -0.41 -7.71
N ASP A 28 -6.23 -0.14 -8.02
CA ASP A 28 -7.00 0.94 -7.40
C ASP A 28 -7.21 0.71 -5.91
N LEU A 29 -7.48 -0.53 -5.49
CA LEU A 29 -7.56 -0.88 -4.07
C LEU A 29 -6.20 -0.71 -3.37
N MET A 30 -5.10 -1.19 -3.96
CA MET A 30 -3.74 -0.98 -3.44
C MET A 30 -3.45 0.51 -3.26
N LYS A 31 -3.80 1.33 -4.26
CA LYS A 31 -3.65 2.79 -4.22
C LYS A 31 -4.43 3.46 -3.11
N LYS A 32 -5.65 3.00 -2.84
CA LYS A 32 -6.44 3.45 -1.69
C LYS A 32 -5.80 3.03 -0.37
N CYS A 33 -5.31 1.80 -0.26
CA CYS A 33 -4.69 1.27 0.97
C CYS A 33 -3.42 2.03 1.39
N TRP A 34 -2.61 2.50 0.45
CA TRP A 34 -1.37 3.24 0.73
C TRP A 34 -1.46 4.74 0.44
N ASN A 35 -2.68 5.29 0.47
CA ASN A 35 -2.91 6.72 0.27
C ASN A 35 -2.09 7.53 1.29
N GLU A 36 -1.53 8.66 0.88
CA GLU A 36 -0.78 9.53 1.79
C GLU A 36 -1.65 9.98 2.96
N ASP A 37 -2.84 10.48 2.65
CA ASP A 37 -3.86 10.87 3.63
C ASP A 37 -4.45 9.61 4.31
N PRO A 38 -4.22 9.42 5.63
CA PRO A 38 -4.74 8.27 6.36
C PRO A 38 -6.27 8.18 6.34
N LEU A 39 -6.97 9.31 6.23
CA LEU A 39 -8.44 9.35 6.21
C LEU A 39 -9.02 8.85 4.89
N LYS A 40 -8.22 8.82 3.81
CA LYS A 40 -8.59 8.24 2.51
C LYS A 40 -8.30 6.75 2.42
N ARG A 41 -7.62 6.17 3.41
CA ARG A 41 -7.34 4.72 3.45
C ARG A 41 -8.61 3.97 3.88
N PRO A 42 -8.94 2.85 3.23
CA PRO A 42 -10.01 1.98 3.70
C PRO A 42 -9.59 1.31 5.01
N SER A 43 -10.56 1.06 5.88
CA SER A 43 -10.37 0.14 6.99
C SER A 43 -10.07 -1.28 6.47
N SER A 44 -9.42 -2.09 7.29
CA SER A 44 -9.18 -3.51 6.97
C SER A 44 -10.47 -4.27 6.67
N LYS A 45 -11.57 -3.91 7.35
CA LYS A 45 -12.90 -4.47 7.13
C LYS A 45 -13.48 -4.11 5.76
N GLU A 46 -13.30 -2.87 5.30
CA GLU A 46 -13.74 -2.44 3.98
C GLU A 46 -12.93 -3.11 2.87
N ALA A 47 -11.60 -3.16 3.01
CA ALA A 47 -10.73 -3.87 2.08
C ALA A 47 -11.09 -5.36 1.99
N LEU A 48 -11.31 -6.01 3.14
CA LEU A 48 -11.77 -7.41 3.18
C LEU A 48 -13.08 -7.60 2.41
N LYS A 49 -14.08 -6.76 2.65
CA LYS A 49 -15.38 -6.85 1.97
C LYS A 49 -15.26 -6.69 0.45
N ILE A 50 -14.41 -5.79 -0.02
CA ILE A 50 -14.15 -5.60 -1.46
C ILE A 50 -13.57 -6.89 -2.06
N ILE A 51 -12.55 -7.47 -1.40
CA ILE A 51 -11.90 -8.70 -1.85
C ILE A 51 -12.87 -9.90 -1.81
N GLU A 52 -13.65 -10.03 -0.74
CA GLU A 52 -14.68 -11.07 -0.61
C GLU A 52 -15.71 -10.99 -1.73
N ASN A 53 -16.12 -9.78 -2.15
CA ASN A 53 -17.07 -9.61 -3.25
C ASN A 53 -16.49 -10.09 -4.59
N TRP A 54 -15.19 -9.92 -4.82
CA TRP A 54 -14.52 -10.44 -6.02
C TRP A 54 -14.41 -11.97 -6.02
N ILE A 55 -14.21 -12.59 -4.84
CA ILE A 55 -14.01 -14.04 -4.71
C ILE A 55 -15.34 -14.80 -4.65
N PHE A 56 -16.27 -14.36 -3.81
CA PHE A 56 -17.46 -15.14 -3.46
C PHE A 56 -18.71 -14.79 -4.27
N HIS A 57 -18.65 -13.76 -5.13
CA HIS A 57 -19.70 -13.43 -6.08
C HIS A 57 -21.10 -13.32 -5.42
N PRO A 58 -21.41 -12.20 -4.73
CA PRO A 58 -22.69 -12.06 -4.05
C PRO A 58 -23.88 -12.17 -5.03
N TYR A 59 -25.03 -12.65 -4.56
CA TYR A 59 -26.22 -12.85 -5.39
C TYR A 59 -26.67 -11.59 -6.17
N LYS A 60 -26.42 -10.40 -5.61
CA LYS A 60 -26.65 -9.11 -6.28
C LYS A 60 -25.31 -8.51 -6.70
N VAL A 61 -25.01 -8.58 -7.99
CA VAL A 61 -23.78 -8.05 -8.59
C VAL A 61 -24.09 -6.77 -9.35
N SER A 62 -23.41 -5.67 -9.03
CA SER A 62 -23.44 -4.46 -9.85
C SER A 62 -22.64 -4.66 -11.14
N GLU A 63 -22.91 -3.88 -12.18
CA GLU A 63 -22.12 -3.95 -13.42
C GLU A 63 -20.64 -3.62 -13.17
N GLU A 64 -20.35 -2.70 -12.24
CA GLU A 64 -18.99 -2.41 -11.78
C GLU A 64 -18.32 -3.65 -11.17
N LEU A 65 -19.01 -4.36 -10.26
CA LEU A 65 -18.45 -5.56 -9.64
C LEU A 65 -18.23 -6.68 -10.68
N LYS A 66 -19.13 -6.84 -11.66
CA LYS A 66 -18.92 -7.77 -12.78
C LYS A 66 -17.68 -7.41 -13.59
N SER A 67 -17.51 -6.12 -13.92
CA SER A 67 -16.33 -5.63 -14.65
C SER A 67 -15.05 -5.95 -13.89
N ASN A 68 -15.01 -5.63 -12.59
CA ASN A 68 -13.85 -5.90 -11.74
C ASN A 68 -13.49 -7.40 -11.72
N ILE A 69 -14.48 -8.28 -11.57
CA ILE A 69 -14.27 -9.74 -11.60
C ILE A 69 -13.73 -10.19 -12.97
N MET A 70 -14.26 -9.64 -14.07
CA MET A 70 -13.79 -9.97 -15.41
C MET A 70 -12.34 -9.56 -15.66
N GLU A 71 -11.83 -8.52 -15.00
CA GLU A 71 -10.40 -8.18 -15.07
C GLU A 71 -9.52 -9.30 -14.53
N PHE A 72 -9.92 -9.95 -13.43
CA PHE A 72 -9.19 -11.10 -12.88
C PHE A 72 -9.30 -12.34 -13.78
N ILE A 73 -10.48 -12.60 -14.36
CA ILE A 73 -10.70 -13.77 -15.23
C ILE A 73 -9.90 -13.63 -16.54
N ASN A 74 -9.83 -12.42 -17.08
CA ASN A 74 -9.13 -12.14 -18.35
C ASN A 74 -7.64 -11.84 -18.15
N ALA A 75 -7.18 -11.66 -16.92
CA ALA A 75 -5.76 -11.45 -16.65
C ALA A 75 -4.96 -12.67 -17.14
N PRO A 76 -3.92 -12.48 -17.96
CA PRO A 76 -3.07 -13.57 -18.37
C PRO A 76 -2.45 -14.23 -17.14
N ILE A 77 -2.45 -15.57 -17.13
CA ILE A 77 -1.75 -16.35 -16.11
C ILE A 77 -0.25 -16.16 -16.38
N GLY A 78 0.30 -15.10 -15.82
CA GLY A 78 1.74 -14.89 -15.83
C GLY A 78 2.39 -16.00 -15.01
N HIS A 79 3.34 -16.72 -15.62
CA HIS A 79 4.39 -17.36 -14.85
C HIS A 79 5.25 -16.25 -14.25
N ASN A 80 4.73 -15.62 -13.19
CA ASN A 80 5.43 -14.59 -12.47
C ASN A 80 6.60 -15.28 -11.79
N ASN A 81 7.77 -15.30 -12.43
CA ASN A 81 9.04 -15.65 -11.78
C ASN A 81 9.44 -14.58 -10.75
N LEU A 82 8.46 -13.94 -10.10
CA LEU A 82 8.61 -13.06 -8.96
C LEU A 82 8.66 -13.93 -7.71
N ALA A 83 9.69 -14.77 -7.62
CA ALA A 83 10.22 -15.11 -6.31
C ALA A 83 10.78 -13.80 -5.75
N ALA A 84 9.92 -12.96 -5.16
CA ALA A 84 10.35 -11.83 -4.35
C ALA A 84 11.27 -12.42 -3.28
N LYS A 85 12.58 -12.30 -3.51
CA LYS A 85 13.57 -12.84 -2.60
C LYS A 85 13.40 -12.06 -1.31
N SER A 86 12.79 -12.70 -0.32
CA SER A 86 12.71 -12.15 1.02
C SER A 86 14.12 -11.80 1.46
N HIS A 87 14.31 -10.55 1.90
CA HIS A 87 15.58 -10.15 2.46
C HIS A 87 15.80 -10.97 3.76
N PRO A 88 16.98 -11.55 4.02
CA PRO A 88 17.25 -12.38 5.22
C PRO A 88 16.98 -11.68 6.56
N LYS A 89 16.80 -10.36 6.55
CA LYS A 89 16.48 -9.50 7.70
C LYS A 89 15.05 -8.94 7.67
N ALA A 90 14.16 -9.50 6.83
CA ALA A 90 12.75 -9.12 6.80
C ALA A 90 12.07 -9.63 8.07
N TYR A 91 11.37 -8.74 8.77
CA TYR A 91 10.51 -9.07 9.91
C TYR A 91 9.06 -8.88 9.48
N TYR A 92 8.26 -9.93 9.58
CA TYR A 92 6.84 -9.93 9.18
C TYR A 92 5.88 -9.71 10.36
N THR A 93 6.43 -9.62 11.56
CA THR A 93 5.73 -9.24 12.78
C THR A 93 6.01 -7.77 13.09
N SER A 94 5.08 -7.09 13.77
CA SER A 94 5.28 -5.71 14.22
C SER A 94 6.64 -5.55 14.89
N CYS A 95 7.42 -4.57 14.44
CA CYS A 95 8.74 -4.25 14.97
C CYS A 95 8.79 -2.74 15.22
N LEU A 96 9.19 -2.35 16.42
CA LEU A 96 9.35 -0.94 16.76
C LEU A 96 10.58 -0.40 16.01
N HIS A 97 10.43 0.71 15.30
CA HIS A 97 11.55 1.37 14.66
C HIS A 97 12.45 2.04 15.71
N ASN A 98 13.77 2.02 15.48
CA ASN A 98 14.76 2.62 16.39
C ASN A 98 14.89 4.15 16.24
N PHE A 99 14.06 4.77 15.39
CA PHE A 99 14.04 6.21 15.14
C PHE A 99 12.62 6.74 15.35
N THR A 100 12.53 8.00 15.77
CA THR A 100 11.25 8.68 16.03
C THR A 100 10.76 9.43 14.80
N SER A 101 9.46 9.70 14.73
CA SER A 101 8.87 10.61 13.72
C SER A 101 9.55 11.97 13.73
N LYS A 102 9.88 12.50 14.92
CA LYS A 102 10.63 13.75 15.08
C LYS A 102 11.94 13.75 14.30
N MET A 103 12.71 12.67 14.37
CA MET A 103 13.99 12.57 13.65
C MET A 103 13.79 12.53 12.13
N LEU A 104 12.70 11.91 11.64
CA LEU A 104 12.36 11.92 10.22
C LEU A 104 11.90 13.31 9.77
N ASN A 105 11.04 13.97 10.53
CA ASN A 105 10.52 15.30 10.23
C ASN A 105 11.68 16.32 10.18
N GLU A 106 12.63 16.28 11.12
CA GLU A 106 13.82 17.14 11.10
C GLU A 106 14.65 16.98 9.81
N ILE A 107 14.80 15.75 9.31
CA ILE A 107 15.51 15.49 8.04
C ILE A 107 14.70 16.02 6.84
N LEU A 108 13.39 15.78 6.81
CA LEU A 108 12.51 16.23 5.72
C LEU A 108 12.44 17.75 5.63
N GLU A 109 12.35 18.45 6.77
CA GLU A 109 12.37 19.91 6.86
C GLU A 109 13.72 20.50 6.42
N SER A 110 14.82 19.78 6.64
CA SER A 110 16.16 20.22 6.21
C SER A 110 16.41 20.11 4.71
N GLU A 111 15.61 19.29 4.00
CA GLU A 111 15.83 18.94 2.59
C GLU A 111 14.86 19.62 1.60
N SER A 112 13.81 20.33 2.05
CA SER A 112 12.86 20.99 1.13
C SER A 112 11.98 22.08 1.76
N GLU A 113 11.72 23.17 1.03
CA GLU A 113 10.84 24.28 1.46
C GLU A 113 9.32 24.00 1.31
N ASP A 114 8.93 22.90 0.64
CA ASP A 114 7.54 22.68 0.16
C ASP A 114 6.80 21.45 0.78
N LEU A 115 7.33 20.79 1.82
CA LEU A 115 6.81 19.49 2.32
C LEU A 115 5.90 19.55 3.58
N ASN A 116 5.08 20.59 3.74
CA ASN A 116 4.19 20.71 4.90
C ASN A 116 3.16 19.57 5.04
N ASP A 117 2.88 18.82 3.97
CA ASP A 117 1.89 17.74 3.96
C ASP A 117 2.42 16.37 4.44
N CYS A 118 3.75 16.21 4.60
CA CYS A 118 4.37 14.93 4.95
C CYS A 118 4.72 14.77 6.44
N ILE A 119 4.27 15.68 7.32
CA ILE A 119 4.58 15.65 8.75
C ILE A 119 3.98 14.38 9.38
N ILE A 120 4.85 13.56 9.95
CA ILE A 120 4.41 12.37 10.70
C ILE A 120 4.02 12.82 12.11
N GLU A 121 2.73 12.70 12.44
CA GLU A 121 2.23 12.88 13.79
C GLU A 121 2.34 11.58 14.60
N ASP A 122 2.99 11.64 15.77
CA ASP A 122 2.99 10.54 16.73
C ASP A 122 1.61 10.48 17.40
N TRP A 123 0.76 9.57 16.93
CA TRP A 123 -0.44 9.17 17.66
C TRP A 123 -0.01 8.28 18.82
N GLY A 124 0.36 8.91 19.94
CA GLY A 124 0.78 8.24 21.17
C GLY A 124 -0.25 7.21 21.63
N TYR A 125 0.21 5.96 21.75
CA TYR A 125 -0.48 4.92 22.51
C TYR A 125 0.08 4.85 23.92
#